data_AF-A0A4S2S060-F1
#
_entry.id   AF-A0A4S2S060-F1
#
_cell.length_a   1.000
_cell.length_b   1.000
_cell.length_c   1.000
_cell.angle_alpha   90.00
_cell.angle_beta   90.00
_cell.angle_gamma   90.00
#
_symmetry.space_group_name_H-M   'P 1'
#
loop_
_entity.id
_entity.type
_entity.pdbx_description
1 polymer ?
#
loop_
_entity_poly.entity_id
_entity_poly.type
_entity_poly.pdbx_seq_one_letter_code
_entity_poly.pdbx_strand_id
1 'polypeptide(L)'
;MLRLAAFAVTSALAATAATAAGPLPPLPPLDRLLAAPDRLTIAVSATGNPRADGEYLLECNPVGGNHPEAEQACVRLDSLAKQGKDPFAPQAKRQICTMQDGGPATAHVTGTWQGHKVDATFRRTNGCEIARWNDLEPVLPGGRS
;
A
#
# COMPACT_ATOMS: atom_id res chain seq x y z
N MET A 1 27.07 -75.47 -20.41
CA MET A 1 26.17 -75.85 -21.53
C MET A 1 24.86 -75.09 -21.32
N LEU A 2 24.74 -73.91 -21.94
CA LEU A 2 23.87 -73.62 -23.08
C LEU A 2 22.40 -73.29 -22.67
N ARG A 3 22.02 -72.00 -22.59
CA ARG A 3 21.30 -71.23 -23.64
C ARG A 3 20.74 -69.89 -23.12
N LEU A 4 21.03 -68.81 -23.85
CA LEU A 4 20.39 -67.50 -23.76
C LEU A 4 18.93 -67.55 -24.24
N ALA A 5 18.09 -66.67 -23.70
CA ALA A 5 16.95 -66.10 -24.42
C ALA A 5 16.76 -64.64 -24.00
N ALA A 6 16.98 -63.73 -24.95
CA ALA A 6 16.76 -62.31 -24.84
C ALA A 6 15.30 -61.97 -25.20
N PHE A 7 14.68 -61.05 -24.46
CA PHE A 7 13.45 -60.38 -24.87
C PHE A 7 13.65 -58.87 -24.79
N ALA A 8 13.71 -58.23 -25.95
CA ALA A 8 13.71 -56.79 -26.10
C ALA A 8 12.26 -56.29 -26.12
N VAL A 9 11.91 -55.34 -25.26
CA VAL A 9 10.61 -54.67 -25.27
C VAL A 9 10.84 -53.22 -25.70
N THR A 10 10.47 -52.90 -26.94
CA THR A 10 10.50 -51.55 -27.50
C THR A 10 9.21 -50.82 -27.17
N SER A 11 9.24 -49.91 -26.20
CA SER A 11 8.10 -49.04 -25.88
C SER A 11 8.26 -47.71 -26.61
N ALA A 12 7.41 -47.45 -27.60
CA ALA A 12 7.32 -46.18 -28.31
C ALA A 12 6.48 -45.18 -27.49
N LEU A 13 7.09 -44.11 -26.98
CA LEU A 13 6.37 -42.97 -26.41
C LEU A 13 6.04 -41.97 -27.53
N ALA A 14 4.76 -41.83 -27.86
CA ALA A 14 4.28 -40.74 -28.70
C ALA A 14 4.15 -39.46 -27.84
N ALA A 15 4.96 -38.44 -28.13
CA ALA A 15 4.86 -37.14 -27.49
C ALA A 15 3.91 -36.24 -28.29
N THR A 16 2.71 -35.99 -27.77
CA THR A 16 1.80 -34.94 -28.28
C THR A 16 2.19 -33.60 -27.66
N ALA A 17 2.77 -32.70 -28.46
CA ALA A 17 3.04 -31.33 -28.06
C ALA A 17 1.72 -30.54 -28.01
N ALA A 18 1.26 -30.19 -26.81
CA ALA A 18 0.12 -29.30 -26.60
C ALA A 18 0.57 -27.84 -26.72
N THR A 19 0.10 -27.13 -27.75
CA THR A 19 0.25 -25.69 -27.89
C THR A 19 -0.75 -24.98 -26.97
N ALA A 20 -0.31 -24.61 -25.76
CA ALA A 20 -1.10 -23.82 -24.83
C ALA A 20 -1.16 -22.34 -25.27
N ALA A 21 -2.14 -21.98 -26.09
CA ALA A 21 -2.50 -20.58 -26.36
C ALA A 21 -3.48 -20.10 -25.27
N GLY A 22 -2.96 -19.74 -24.09
CA GLY A 22 -3.74 -19.14 -23.02
C GLY A 22 -4.06 -17.66 -23.30
N PRO A 23 -5.19 -17.13 -22.79
CA PRO A 23 -5.54 -15.71 -22.94
C PRO A 23 -4.49 -14.82 -22.27
N LEU A 24 -3.98 -13.84 -23.03
CA LEU A 24 -3.03 -12.85 -22.52
C LEU A 24 -3.69 -11.97 -21.44
N PRO A 25 -2.97 -11.64 -20.35
CA PRO A 25 -3.46 -10.69 -19.36
C PRO A 25 -3.65 -9.30 -19.99
N PRO A 26 -4.66 -8.53 -19.57
CA PRO A 26 -4.85 -7.17 -20.06
C PRO A 26 -3.64 -6.30 -19.70
N LEU A 27 -3.14 -5.54 -20.70
CA LEU A 27 -2.05 -4.59 -20.50
C LEU A 27 -2.53 -3.39 -19.66
N PRO A 28 -1.70 -2.87 -18.74
CA PRO A 28 -2.03 -1.67 -18.00
C PRO A 28 -2.05 -0.44 -18.94
N PRO A 29 -2.91 0.56 -18.67
CA PRO A 29 -2.94 1.80 -19.43
C PRO A 29 -1.60 2.55 -19.33
N LEU A 30 -1.17 3.19 -20.42
CA LEU A 30 0.15 3.83 -20.55
C LEU A 30 0.35 5.00 -19.57
N ASP A 31 -0.72 5.71 -19.25
CA ASP A 31 -0.77 6.75 -18.22
C ASP A 31 -0.34 6.24 -16.85
N ARG A 32 -0.69 4.99 -16.48
CA ARG A 32 -0.23 4.36 -15.23
C ARG A 32 1.24 3.97 -15.26
N LEU A 33 1.76 3.60 -16.43
CA LEU A 33 3.18 3.27 -16.62
C LEU A 33 4.08 4.51 -16.58
N LEU A 34 3.54 5.67 -16.97
CA LEU A 34 4.25 6.94 -17.02
C LEU A 34 4.02 7.80 -15.77
N ALA A 35 3.00 7.49 -14.97
CA ALA A 35 2.76 8.14 -13.69
C ALA A 35 3.95 7.89 -12.75
N ALA A 36 4.47 8.96 -12.17
CA ALA A 36 5.45 8.83 -11.10
C ALA A 36 4.83 7.97 -9.98
N PRO A 37 5.60 7.03 -9.40
CA PRO A 37 5.08 6.18 -8.33
C PRO A 37 4.62 7.05 -7.16
N ASP A 38 3.56 6.62 -6.50
CA ASP A 38 3.14 7.22 -5.25
C ASP A 38 4.24 6.93 -4.22
N ARG A 39 4.86 7.98 -3.71
CA ARG A 39 6.02 7.90 -2.82
C ARG A 39 5.86 8.93 -1.73
N LEU A 40 5.67 8.44 -0.51
CA LEU A 40 5.40 9.25 0.66
C LEU A 40 6.44 9.00 1.74
N THR A 41 6.90 10.08 2.37
CA THR A 41 7.67 10.05 3.62
C THR A 41 6.72 10.43 4.75
N ILE A 42 6.59 9.56 5.74
CA ILE A 42 5.66 9.66 6.86
C ILE A 42 6.50 9.72 8.14
N ALA A 43 6.60 10.91 8.73
CA ALA A 43 7.28 11.11 10.01
C ALA A 43 6.24 11.12 11.13
N VAL A 44 6.33 10.18 12.07
CA VAL A 44 5.41 10.03 13.20
C VAL A 44 6.16 10.26 14.51
N SER A 45 5.53 10.94 15.46
CA SER A 45 6.12 11.20 16.77
C SER A 45 5.10 11.27 17.90
N ALA A 46 5.58 11.03 19.12
CA ALA A 46 4.82 11.17 20.36
C ALA A 46 3.58 10.27 20.42
N THR A 47 3.64 9.09 19.83
CA THR A 47 2.54 8.10 19.91
C THR A 47 2.46 7.42 21.28
N GLY A 48 3.52 7.48 22.10
CA GLY A 48 3.63 6.67 23.32
C GLY A 48 4.12 5.24 23.05
N ASN A 49 4.20 4.83 21.78
CA ASN A 49 4.77 3.57 21.33
C ASN A 49 6.04 3.84 20.51
N PRO A 50 7.25 3.62 21.07
CA PRO A 50 8.51 3.87 20.38
C PRO A 50 8.70 3.07 19.08
N ARG A 51 7.92 2.01 18.84
CA ARG A 51 7.97 1.24 17.58
C ARG A 51 7.18 1.89 16.45
N ALA A 52 6.22 2.76 16.78
CA ALA A 52 5.39 3.49 15.83
C ALA A 52 5.92 4.91 15.54
N ASP A 53 6.78 5.44 16.43
CA ASP A 53 7.49 6.69 16.20
C ASP A 53 8.68 6.46 15.24
N GLY A 54 8.89 7.39 14.32
CA GLY A 54 9.97 7.31 13.34
C GLY A 54 9.59 7.87 11.97
N GLU A 55 10.49 7.70 11.01
CA GLU A 55 10.28 8.09 9.62
C GLU A 55 10.14 6.85 8.74
N TYR A 56 9.07 6.81 7.97
CA TYR A 56 8.71 5.70 7.10
C TYR A 56 8.55 6.17 5.66
N LEU A 57 9.25 5.50 4.75
CA LEU A 57 9.01 5.53 3.33
C LEU A 57 7.90 4.54 2.97
N LEU A 58 6.88 5.03 2.29
CA LEU A 58 5.82 4.24 1.68
C LEU A 58 5.85 4.46 0.16
N GLU A 59 6.01 3.38 -0.59
CA GLU A 59 5.92 3.37 -2.05
C GLU A 59 4.72 2.53 -2.47
N CYS A 60 3.90 3.03 -3.41
CA CYS A 60 2.79 2.29 -3.99
C CYS A 60 2.93 2.24 -5.52
N ASN A 61 2.72 1.04 -6.09
CA ASN A 61 2.90 0.70 -7.51
C ASN A 61 4.37 0.68 -8.01
N PRO A 62 5.18 -0.32 -7.62
CA PRO A 62 4.88 -1.45 -6.73
C PRO A 62 4.91 -1.05 -5.24
N VAL A 63 4.36 -1.90 -4.37
CA VAL A 63 4.42 -1.68 -2.92
C VAL A 63 5.86 -1.84 -2.43
N GLY A 64 6.32 -0.90 -1.61
CA GLY A 64 7.69 -0.91 -1.08
C GLY A 64 7.93 0.11 0.04
N GLY A 65 9.22 0.36 0.30
CA GLY A 65 9.67 1.19 1.41
C GLY A 65 9.82 0.42 2.73
N ASN A 66 9.97 1.14 3.84
CA ASN A 66 10.16 0.58 5.18
C ASN A 66 8.93 0.78 6.09
N HIS A 67 7.79 1.18 5.53
CA HIS A 67 6.55 1.31 6.27
C HIS A 67 6.08 -0.06 6.80
N PRO A 68 5.75 -0.19 8.11
CA PRO A 68 5.46 -1.48 8.74
C PRO A 68 4.22 -2.19 8.16
N GLU A 69 3.28 -1.42 7.64
CA GLU A 69 2.02 -1.91 7.03
C GLU A 69 1.89 -1.47 5.57
N ALA A 70 2.99 -1.52 4.79
CA ALA A 70 3.05 -0.93 3.45
C ALA A 70 1.92 -1.40 2.51
N GLU A 71 1.60 -2.70 2.49
CA GLU A 71 0.53 -3.25 1.66
C GLU A 71 -0.85 -2.69 2.05
N GLN A 72 -1.18 -2.72 3.34
CA GLN A 72 -2.46 -2.26 3.85
C GLN A 72 -2.60 -0.74 3.71
N ALA A 73 -1.51 0.01 3.91
CA ALA A 73 -1.43 1.44 3.70
C ALA A 73 -1.73 1.80 2.22
N CYS A 74 -1.10 1.13 1.26
CA CYS A 74 -1.39 1.34 -0.16
C CYS A 74 -2.84 0.98 -0.53
N VAL A 75 -3.39 -0.12 0.01
CA VAL A 75 -4.81 -0.49 -0.17
C VAL A 75 -5.74 0.59 0.38
N ARG A 76 -5.41 1.18 1.54
CA ARG A 76 -6.21 2.26 2.13
C ARG A 76 -6.21 3.50 1.25
N LEU A 77 -5.03 3.92 0.78
CA LEU A 77 -4.90 5.08 -0.11
C LEU A 77 -5.66 4.88 -1.43
N ASP A 78 -5.55 3.69 -2.04
CA ASP A 78 -6.31 3.34 -3.25
C ASP A 78 -7.84 3.36 -3.01
N SER A 79 -8.29 2.86 -1.86
CA SER A 79 -9.72 2.91 -1.48
C SER A 79 -10.23 4.35 -1.32
N LEU A 80 -9.44 5.24 -0.72
CA LEU A 80 -9.78 6.66 -0.58
C LEU A 80 -9.81 7.36 -1.95
N ALA A 81 -8.84 7.08 -2.82
CA ALA A 81 -8.82 7.59 -4.18
C ALA A 81 -10.06 7.17 -4.98
N LYS A 82 -10.46 5.89 -4.89
CA LYS A 82 -11.70 5.38 -5.52
C LYS A 82 -12.97 6.04 -5.01
N GLN A 83 -12.96 6.54 -3.77
CA GLN A 83 -14.05 7.31 -3.19
C GLN A 83 -14.00 8.81 -3.57
N GLY A 84 -13.00 9.25 -4.35
CA GLY A 84 -12.77 10.65 -4.68
C GLY A 84 -12.36 11.50 -3.49
N LYS A 85 -11.79 10.88 -2.44
CA LYS A 85 -11.36 11.58 -1.22
C LYS A 85 -9.87 11.87 -1.29
N ASP A 86 -9.50 13.10 -0.93
CA ASP A 86 -8.12 13.48 -0.64
C ASP A 86 -7.90 13.48 0.89
N PRO A 87 -7.20 12.48 1.47
CA PRO A 87 -6.93 12.44 2.90
C PRO A 87 -5.88 13.49 3.33
N PHE A 88 -5.09 14.02 2.40
CA PHE A 88 -4.01 14.98 2.68
C PHE A 88 -4.50 16.42 2.67
N ALA A 89 -5.67 16.69 2.07
CA ALA A 89 -6.31 18.00 2.08
C ALA A 89 -6.45 18.54 3.51
N PRO A 90 -6.09 19.82 3.75
CA PRO A 90 -6.20 20.41 5.08
C PRO A 90 -7.64 20.44 5.55
N GLN A 91 -7.83 20.33 6.86
CA GLN A 91 -9.14 20.49 7.47
C GLN A 91 -9.73 21.86 7.12
N ALA A 92 -11.04 21.90 6.84
CA ALA A 92 -11.71 23.15 6.48
C ALA A 92 -11.71 24.13 7.67
N LYS A 93 -11.26 25.37 7.44
CA LYS A 93 -11.07 26.40 8.48
C LYS A 93 -12.32 26.73 9.31
N ARG A 94 -13.52 26.45 8.78
CA ARG A 94 -14.81 26.75 9.41
C ARG A 94 -15.58 25.48 9.82
N GLN A 95 -14.92 24.33 9.86
CA GLN A 95 -15.55 23.10 10.32
C GLN A 95 -15.79 23.16 11.83
N ILE A 96 -17.02 22.86 12.26
CA ILE A 96 -17.36 22.73 13.66
C ILE A 96 -16.84 21.37 14.14
N CYS A 97 -16.02 21.38 15.19
CA CYS A 97 -15.37 20.20 15.74
C CYS A 97 -15.58 20.12 17.24
N THR A 98 -15.74 18.90 17.74
CA THR A 98 -15.82 18.67 19.19
C THR A 98 -14.45 18.92 19.83
N MET A 99 -14.48 19.46 21.05
CA MET A 99 -13.29 19.58 21.90
C MET A 99 -12.96 18.22 22.53
N GLN A 100 -12.21 17.40 21.80
CA GLN A 100 -11.73 16.09 22.23
C GLN A 100 -10.21 16.06 22.11
N ASP A 101 -9.51 15.68 23.16
CA ASP A 101 -8.07 15.46 23.12
C ASP A 101 -7.78 13.98 22.92
N GLY A 102 -7.13 13.65 21.81
CA GLY A 102 -6.68 12.31 21.46
C GLY A 102 -5.22 12.06 21.82
N GLY A 103 -4.54 13.01 22.46
CA GLY A 103 -3.15 12.89 22.88
C GLY A 103 -2.15 13.59 21.95
N PRO A 104 -0.85 13.53 22.29
CA PRO A 104 0.18 14.38 21.69
C PRO A 104 0.69 13.90 20.32
N ALA A 105 0.22 12.74 19.83
CA ALA A 105 0.73 12.15 18.61
C ALA A 105 0.56 13.08 17.41
N THR A 106 1.63 13.20 16.61
CA THR A 106 1.62 13.94 15.36
C THR A 106 2.21 13.12 14.24
N ALA A 107 1.79 13.42 13.02
CA ALA A 107 2.42 12.88 11.83
C ALA A 107 2.57 13.97 10.77
N HIS A 108 3.67 13.94 10.04
CA HIS A 108 3.92 14.81 8.90
C HIS A 108 4.18 13.92 7.67
N VAL A 109 3.35 14.09 6.65
CA VAL A 109 3.41 13.30 5.42
C VAL A 109 3.82 14.23 4.29
N THR A 110 4.90 13.88 3.59
CA THR A 110 5.34 14.57 2.37
C THR A 110 5.48 13.61 1.19
N GLY A 111 5.50 14.14 -0.02
CA GLY A 111 5.90 13.37 -1.20
C GLY A 111 4.99 13.60 -2.38
N THR A 112 4.65 12.52 -3.08
CA THR A 112 3.74 12.55 -4.24
C THR A 112 2.72 11.42 -4.11
N TRP A 113 1.45 11.74 -4.34
CA TRP A 113 0.35 10.78 -4.36
C TRP A 113 -0.64 11.16 -5.46
N GLN A 114 -1.02 10.21 -6.31
CA GLN A 114 -1.90 10.42 -7.48
C GLN A 114 -1.39 11.56 -8.38
N GLY A 115 -0.07 11.71 -8.51
CA GLY A 115 0.56 12.81 -9.27
C GLY A 115 0.54 14.19 -8.59
N HIS A 116 -0.06 14.32 -7.40
CA HIS A 116 -0.11 15.56 -6.64
C HIS A 116 0.96 15.62 -5.55
N LYS A 117 1.51 16.80 -5.29
CA LYS A 117 2.44 17.01 -4.17
C LYS A 117 1.67 16.98 -2.85
N VAL A 118 2.22 16.22 -1.91
CA VAL A 118 1.70 16.09 -0.55
C VAL A 118 2.63 16.82 0.41
N ASP A 119 2.04 17.64 1.26
CA ASP A 119 2.60 18.20 2.49
C ASP A 119 1.44 18.37 3.46
N ALA A 120 1.28 17.40 4.36
CA ALA A 120 0.13 17.30 5.24
C ALA A 120 0.57 16.97 6.66
N THR A 121 0.05 17.73 7.62
CA THR A 121 0.23 17.45 9.05
C THR A 121 -1.06 16.89 9.64
N PHE A 122 -0.90 15.84 10.43
CA PHE A 122 -1.96 15.18 11.21
C PHE A 122 -1.67 15.37 12.69
N ARG A 123 -2.73 15.67 13.43
CA ARG A 123 -2.74 15.86 14.88
C ARG A 123 -3.96 15.17 15.45
N ARG A 124 -4.11 15.21 16.77
CA ARG A 124 -5.23 14.58 17.47
C ARG A 124 -5.83 15.52 18.53
N THR A 125 -5.83 16.83 18.27
CA THR A 125 -6.17 17.85 19.30
C THR A 125 -7.66 18.26 19.32
N ASN A 126 -8.46 17.75 18.37
CA ASN A 126 -9.92 17.90 18.35
C ASN A 126 -10.56 16.72 17.60
N GLY A 127 -11.89 16.60 17.67
CA GLY A 127 -12.60 15.46 17.07
C GLY A 127 -12.46 15.32 15.55
N CYS A 128 -12.29 16.42 14.82
CA CYS A 128 -12.10 16.36 13.37
C CYS A 128 -10.69 15.91 13.00
N GLU A 129 -9.68 16.35 13.74
CA GLU A 129 -8.30 15.90 13.57
C GLU A 129 -8.16 14.42 13.93
N ILE A 130 -8.79 13.98 15.02
CA ILE A 130 -8.87 12.56 15.40
C ILE A 130 -9.54 11.74 14.28
N ALA A 131 -10.64 12.23 13.71
CA ALA A 131 -11.29 11.55 12.60
C ALA A 131 -10.39 11.46 11.36
N ARG A 132 -9.69 12.54 10.98
CA ARG A 132 -8.71 12.52 9.88
C ARG A 132 -7.56 11.54 10.13
N TRP A 133 -7.07 11.44 11.36
CA TRP A 133 -6.06 10.48 11.75
C TRP A 133 -6.56 9.04 11.54
N ASN A 134 -7.71 8.72 12.13
CA ASN A 134 -8.31 7.38 12.09
C ASN A 134 -8.68 6.98 10.65
N ASP A 135 -9.16 7.93 9.84
CA ASP A 135 -9.45 7.70 8.42
C ASP A 135 -8.21 7.35 7.60
N LEU A 136 -7.01 7.67 8.09
CA LEU A 136 -5.77 7.37 7.40
C LEU A 136 -5.09 6.10 7.91
N GLU A 137 -5.64 5.41 8.92
CA GLU A 137 -5.15 4.10 9.35
C GLU A 137 -5.31 3.05 8.22
N PRO A 138 -4.30 2.19 7.95
CA PRO A 138 -3.04 2.03 8.69
C PRO A 138 -1.82 2.76 8.09
N VAL A 139 -2.02 3.79 7.25
CA VAL A 139 -0.89 4.65 6.79
C VAL A 139 -0.32 5.43 7.99
N LEU A 140 -1.17 5.78 8.94
CA LEU A 140 -0.76 6.25 10.27
C LEU A 140 -0.98 5.12 11.30
N PRO A 141 -0.21 5.08 12.38
CA PRO A 141 -0.42 4.07 13.42
C PRO A 141 -1.77 4.28 14.12
N GLY A 142 -2.30 3.19 14.65
CA GLY A 142 -3.61 3.19 15.31
C GLY A 142 -3.71 4.24 16.42
N GLY A 143 -4.85 4.92 16.51
CA GLY A 143 -5.10 5.97 17.51
C GLY A 143 -5.13 5.49 18.98
N ARG A 144 -4.96 4.20 19.26
CA ARG A 144 -4.87 3.65 20.64
C ARG A 144 -3.44 3.25 21.05
N SER A 145 -2.45 3.67 20.27
CA SER A 145 -1.02 3.43 20.55
C SER A 145 -0.55 4.12 21.82
#